data_AF-U4KRL3-F1
#
_entry.id   AF-U4KRL3-F1
#
_cell.length_a   1.000
_cell.length_b   1.000
_cell.length_c   1.000
_cell.angle_alpha   90.00
_cell.angle_beta   90.00
_cell.angle_gamma   90.00
#
_symmetry.space_group_name_H-M   'P 1'
#
loop_
_entity.id
_entity.type
_entity.pdbx_description
1 polymer ?
#
loop_
_entity_poly.entity_id
_entity_poly.type
_entity_poly.pdbx_seq_one_letter_code
_entity_poly.pdbx_strand_id
1 'polypeptide(L)' 'MSQCPVKILELSKERFNQSGYALVDVSDINRCIGCTFCAIICPDSVIKVIKNG' A
#
# COMPACT_ATOMS: atom_id res chain seq x y z
N MET A 1 2.69 -5.43 4.10
CA MET A 1 2.38 -6.70 4.80
C MET A 1 2.34 -7.86 3.82
N SER A 2 3.09 -8.94 4.08
CA SER A 2 3.46 -10.11 3.24
C SER A 2 3.74 -9.92 1.74
N GLN A 3 2.86 -9.27 0.98
CA GLN A 3 2.90 -9.12 -0.48
C GLN A 3 3.81 -8.00 -0.99
N CYS A 4 4.26 -7.08 -0.13
CA CYS A 4 5.25 -6.06 -0.50
C CYS A 4 6.67 -6.65 -0.38
N PRO A 5 7.41 -6.86 -1.48
CA PRO A 5 8.72 -7.53 -1.44
C PRO A 5 9.76 -6.77 -0.62
N VAL A 6 9.65 -5.44 -0.61
CA VAL A 6 10.56 -4.52 0.09
C VAL A 6 10.08 -4.13 1.49
N LYS A 7 8.94 -4.67 1.94
CA LYS A 7 8.42 -4.55 3.31
C LYS A 7 8.24 -3.09 3.81
N ILE A 8 7.66 -2.23 2.97
CA ILE A 8 7.41 -0.80 3.29
C ILE A 8 5.94 -0.47 3.59
N LEU A 9 5.08 -1.48 3.70
CA LEU A 9 3.64 -1.30 3.90
C LEU A 9 3.22 -1.80 5.29
N GLU A 10 2.52 -0.95 6.03
CA GLU A 10 1.98 -1.21 7.36
C GLU A 10 0.51 -0.79 7.49
N LEU A 11 -0.22 -1.33 8.47
CA LEU A 11 -1.57 -0.85 8.76
C LEU A 11 -1.49 0.48 9.51
N SER A 12 -2.30 1.44 9.07
CA SER A 12 -2.48 2.69 9.76
C SER A 12 -3.10 2.45 11.14
N LYS A 13 -2.63 3.20 12.13
CA LYS A 13 -3.24 3.24 13.47
C LYS A 13 -4.37 4.26 13.58
N GLU A 14 -4.46 5.17 12.62
CA GLU A 14 -5.31 6.37 12.69
C GLU A 14 -6.28 6.45 11.53
N ARG A 15 -5.95 5.85 10.37
CA ARG A 15 -6.77 5.94 9.17
C ARG A 15 -7.52 4.65 8.91
N PHE A 16 -8.83 4.77 8.74
CA PHE A 16 -9.74 3.67 8.45
C PHE A 16 -10.66 4.04 7.29
N ASN A 17 -11.10 3.06 6.51
CA ASN A 17 -12.14 3.27 5.50
C ASN A 17 -13.55 3.33 6.14
N GLN A 18 -14.59 3.57 5.33
CA GLN A 18 -15.98 3.66 5.81
C GLN A 18 -16.49 2.38 6.48
N SER A 19 -15.89 1.23 6.17
CA SER A 19 -16.22 -0.07 6.76
C SER A 19 -15.37 -0.40 8.01
N GLY A 20 -14.50 0.52 8.45
CA GLY A 20 -13.68 0.36 9.65
C GLY A 20 -12.38 -0.43 9.46
N TYR A 21 -11.97 -0.75 8.22
CA TYR A 21 -10.68 -1.40 7.97
C TYR A 21 -9.54 -0.39 7.99
N ALA A 22 -8.45 -0.72 8.68
CA ALA A 22 -7.25 0.10 8.70
C ALA A 22 -6.68 0.25 7.28
N LEU A 23 -6.39 1.48 6.89
CA LEU A 23 -5.73 1.77 5.61
C LEU A 23 -4.27 1.35 5.65
N VAL A 24 -3.64 1.28 4.48
CA VAL A 24 -2.22 0.97 4.35
C VAL A 24 -1.40 2.25 4.32
N ASP A 25 -0.38 2.32 5.17
CA ASP A 25 0.60 3.39 5.23
C ASP A 25 1.93 2.92 4.61
N VAL A 26 2.67 3.88 4.05
CA VAL A 26 3.98 3.65 3.43
C VAL A 26 5.06 4.22 4.34
N SER A 27 5.92 3.37 4.89
CA SER A 27 6.97 3.80 5.82
C SER A 27 8.20 4.38 5.13
N ASP A 28 8.52 3.93 3.92
CA ASP A 28 9.63 4.46 3.12
C ASP A 28 9.37 4.27 1.61
N ILE A 29 8.88 5.32 0.96
CA ILE A 29 8.53 5.29 -0.46
C ILE A 29 9.77 5.14 -1.36
N ASN A 30 10.96 5.55 -0.92
CA ASN A 30 12.18 5.49 -1.75
C ASN A 30 12.63 4.05 -2.01
N ARG A 31 12.21 3.11 -1.17
CA ARG A 31 12.46 1.68 -1.35
C ARG A 31 11.45 1.00 -2.28
N CYS A 32 10.40 1.70 -2.70
CA CYS A 32 9.40 1.15 -3.60
C CYS A 32 10.01 0.84 -4.96
N ILE A 33 9.88 -0.42 -5.40
CA ILE A 33 10.39 -0.89 -6.71
C ILE A 33 9.32 -0.93 -7.80
N GLY A 34 8.14 -0.35 -7.55
CA GLY A 34 7.06 -0.28 -8.55
C GLY A 34 6.46 -1.64 -8.95
N CYS A 35 6.56 -2.70 -8.12
CA CYS A 35 6.12 -4.06 -8.46
C CYS A 35 4.60 -4.26 -8.59
N THR A 36 3.78 -3.27 -8.25
CA THR A 36 2.30 -3.26 -8.37
C THR A 36 1.50 -4.24 -7.50
N PHE A 37 2.12 -5.18 -6.77
CA PHE A 37 1.38 -6.16 -5.95
C PHE A 37 0.42 -5.55 -4.93
N CYS A 38 0.78 -4.41 -4.33
CA CYS A 38 -0.09 -3.71 -3.38
C CYS A 38 -1.37 -3.18 -4.02
N ALA A 39 -1.31 -2.71 -5.28
CA ALA A 39 -2.48 -2.25 -6.01
C ALA A 39 -3.40 -3.43 -6.40
N ILE A 40 -2.81 -4.56 -6.81
CA ILE A 40 -3.56 -5.76 -7.23
C ILE A 40 -4.32 -6.39 -6.05
N ILE A 41 -3.70 -6.48 -4.87
CA ILE A 41 -4.32 -7.13 -3.69
C ILE A 41 -5.25 -6.21 -2.90
N CYS A 42 -5.31 -4.91 -3.21
CA CYS A 42 -6.11 -3.96 -2.47
C CYS A 42 -7.61 -4.19 -2.74
N PRO A 43 -8.40 -4.60 -1.74
CA PRO A 43 -9.82 -4.92 -1.96
C PRO A 43 -10.61 -3.69 -2.44
N ASP A 44 -10.27 -2.51 -1.91
CA ASP A 44 -10.95 -1.25 -2.23
C ASP A 44 -10.33 -0.53 -3.43
N SER A 45 -9.31 -1.11 -4.06
CA SER A 45 -8.58 -0.51 -5.20
C SER A 45 -8.09 0.93 -4.95
N VAL A 46 -7.73 1.26 -3.70
CA VAL A 46 -7.34 2.64 -3.30
C VAL A 46 -5.85 2.94 -3.48
N ILE A 47 -5.05 1.99 -3.96
CA ILE A 47 -3.61 2.15 -4.18
C ILE A 47 -3.33 2.29 -5.67
N LYS A 48 -2.62 3.36 -6.05
CA LYS A 48 -2.15 3.59 -7.44
C LYS A 48 -0.63 3.57 -7.49
N VAL A 49 -0.08 2.80 -8.43
CA VAL A 49 1.36 2.78 -8.74
C VAL A 49 1.55 3.45 -10.10
N ILE A 50 2.40 4.48 -10.15
CA ILE A 50 2.66 5.27 -11.36
C ILE A 50 4.13 5.06 -11.75
N LYS A 51 4.38 4.81 -13.04
CA LYS A 51 5.73 4.82 -13.61
C LYS A 51 5.99 6.22 -14.16
N ASN A 52 6.99 6.90 -13.62
CA ASN A 52 7.47 8.16 -14.18
C ASN A 52 8.49 7.79 -15.27
N GLY A 53 8.17 8.12 -16.51
CA GLY A 53 9.07 8.02 -17.67
C GLY A 53 9.76 9.35 -17.93
#